data_AF-A0A956HMJ6-F1
#
_entry.id   AF-A0A956HMJ6-F1
#
_cell.length_a   1.000
_cell.length_b   1.000
_cell.length_c   1.000
_cell.angle_alpha   90.00
_cell.angle_beta   90.00
_cell.angle_gamma   90.00
#
_symmetry.space_group_name_H-M   'P 1'
#
loop_
_entity.id
_entity.type
_entity.pdbx_description
1 polymer ?
#
loop_
_entity_poly.entity_id
_entity_poly.type
_entity_poly.pdbx_seq_one_letter_code
_entity_poly.pdbx_strand_id
1 'polypeptide(L)'
;AWTFDPAPLPRGAQLLREAGWDGEKKVLAVCPINPFWWPVKPDLTKAVAHALGGQYKTEHYKSIYFHHASDKAERQLAAYHKGLADAVNAFRRDHDVFTILVGMEKLDRRSAEMLNRRLDREAPLFISDSYDMYELISVLRNCSMLVSSRFHAVVCSMPGLVPSAGVTMDERIRNIMNDRGTPELFLEVDDPDLGDRLLTILHKLHDEGDAIAETIAKAIPRQLQLMGQMGIDFMDELCSVYPEFPRKPLPRTWQAHLPSLPPAVAAIVERHG
;
A
#
# COMPACT_ATOMS: atom_id res chain seq x y z
N ALA A 1 -2.21 -11.08 -3.27
CA ALA A 1 -1.20 -10.04 -3.54
C ALA A 1 0.11 -10.63 -4.06
N TRP A 2 0.76 -11.54 -3.33
CA TRP A 2 2.05 -12.09 -3.76
C TRP A 2 2.00 -12.90 -5.06
N THR A 3 0.91 -13.62 -5.33
CA THR A 3 0.69 -14.38 -6.57
C THR A 3 0.18 -13.52 -7.73
N PHE A 4 0.05 -12.21 -7.55
CA PHE A 4 -0.41 -11.32 -8.62
C PHE A 4 0.70 -11.12 -9.66
N ASP A 5 0.35 -11.35 -10.93
CA ASP A 5 1.22 -11.15 -12.08
C ASP A 5 0.93 -9.78 -12.74
N PRO A 6 1.82 -8.78 -12.59
CA PRO A 6 1.60 -7.44 -13.11
C PRO A 6 1.94 -7.33 -14.60
N ALA A 7 1.75 -6.15 -15.18
CA ALA A 7 2.33 -5.85 -16.48
C ALA A 7 3.86 -6.02 -16.42
N PRO A 8 4.52 -6.42 -17.53
CA PRO A 8 5.97 -6.61 -17.56
C PRO A 8 6.73 -5.39 -17.03
N LEU A 9 7.83 -5.59 -16.29
CA LEU A 9 8.61 -4.49 -15.70
C LEU A 9 8.99 -3.38 -16.70
N PRO A 10 9.32 -3.66 -17.99
CA PRO A 10 9.55 -2.60 -18.96
C PRO A 10 8.37 -1.62 -19.14
N ARG A 11 7.12 -2.06 -18.94
CA ARG A 11 5.95 -1.18 -18.97
C ARG A 11 5.96 -0.18 -17.82
N GLY A 12 6.22 -0.64 -16.59
CA GLY A 12 6.37 0.25 -15.44
C GLY A 12 7.52 1.25 -15.62
N ALA A 13 8.65 0.80 -16.15
CA ALA A 13 9.79 1.68 -16.45
C ALA A 13 9.47 2.72 -17.55
N GLN A 14 8.71 2.33 -18.58
CA GLN A 14 8.23 3.26 -19.61
C GLN A 14 7.34 4.35 -19.01
N LEU A 15 6.35 3.95 -18.20
CA LEU A 15 5.43 4.88 -17.53
C LEU A 15 6.17 5.88 -16.62
N LEU A 16 7.20 5.43 -15.91
CA LEU A 16 8.06 6.29 -15.10
C LEU A 16 8.82 7.31 -15.97
N ARG A 17 9.37 6.89 -17.11
CA ARG A 17 10.08 7.79 -18.04
C ARG A 17 9.16 8.80 -18.69
N GLU A 18 7.95 8.40 -19.08
CA GLU A 18 6.91 9.30 -19.59
C GLU A 18 6.52 10.36 -18.55
N ALA A 19 6.64 10.05 -17.26
CA ALA A 19 6.42 10.96 -16.14
C ALA A 19 7.67 11.80 -15.76
N GLY A 20 8.78 11.67 -16.50
CA GLY A 20 9.99 12.47 -16.30
C GLY A 20 11.12 11.79 -15.52
N TRP A 21 11.04 10.48 -15.27
CA TRP A 21 12.19 9.72 -14.76
C TRP A 21 13.28 9.61 -15.82
N ASP A 22 14.53 9.85 -15.44
CA ASP A 22 15.69 9.74 -16.34
C ASP A 22 16.14 8.29 -16.57
N GLY A 23 15.64 7.33 -15.79
CA GLY A 23 16.04 5.93 -15.86
C GLY A 23 17.23 5.58 -14.96
N GLU A 24 17.79 6.55 -14.23
CA GLU A 24 18.98 6.37 -13.38
C GLU A 24 18.70 6.67 -11.91
N LYS A 25 17.95 7.74 -11.61
CA LYS A 25 17.66 8.13 -10.23
C LYS A 25 16.91 7.03 -9.49
N LYS A 26 17.26 6.83 -8.21
CA LYS A 26 16.45 5.99 -7.31
C LYS A 26 15.02 6.54 -7.27
N VAL A 27 14.04 5.66 -7.39
CA VAL A 27 12.62 6.03 -7.39
C VAL A 27 12.02 5.79 -6.02
N LEU A 28 11.50 6.85 -5.39
CA LEU A 28 10.76 6.80 -4.13
C LEU A 28 9.25 6.85 -4.43
N ALA A 29 8.54 5.78 -4.13
CA ALA A 29 7.09 5.76 -4.16
C ALA A 29 6.50 6.13 -2.79
N VAL A 30 5.58 7.09 -2.77
CA VAL A 30 4.79 7.42 -1.57
C VAL A 30 3.32 7.12 -1.87
N CYS A 31 2.69 6.27 -1.05
CA CYS A 31 1.32 5.82 -1.27
C CYS A 31 0.39 6.32 -0.15
N PRO A 32 -0.01 7.60 -0.17
CA PRO A 32 -0.85 8.16 0.88
C PRO A 32 -2.31 7.73 0.71
N ILE A 33 -2.99 7.49 1.83
CA ILE A 33 -4.46 7.31 1.87
C ILE A 33 -5.09 8.40 2.74
N ASN A 34 -6.41 8.40 2.91
CA ASN A 34 -7.03 9.11 4.01
C ASN A 34 -7.33 8.13 5.17
N PRO A 35 -6.51 8.10 6.23
CA PRO A 35 -6.68 7.15 7.31
C PRO A 35 -7.79 7.52 8.29
N PHE A 36 -8.26 8.77 8.29
CA PHE A 36 -9.26 9.26 9.25
C PHE A 36 -10.70 9.22 8.71
N TRP A 37 -10.92 8.58 7.56
CA TRP A 37 -12.24 8.35 6.98
C TRP A 37 -12.97 7.10 7.49
N TRP A 38 -12.32 6.28 8.31
CA TRP A 38 -12.89 5.05 8.86
C TRP A 38 -12.94 5.08 10.41
N PRO A 39 -13.94 4.43 11.04
CA PRO A 39 -15.08 3.77 10.40
C PRO A 39 -16.09 4.77 9.84
N VAL A 40 -16.67 4.47 8.68
CA VAL A 40 -17.83 5.20 8.16
C VAL A 40 -19.01 4.92 9.09
N LYS A 41 -19.46 5.95 9.83
CA LYS A 41 -20.66 5.84 10.68
C LYS A 41 -21.89 6.31 9.89
N PRO A 42 -23.04 5.61 10.01
CA PRO A 42 -24.28 6.13 9.47
C PRO A 42 -24.67 7.43 10.19
N ASP A 43 -24.91 8.51 9.44
CA ASP A 43 -25.36 9.80 9.97
C ASP A 43 -26.71 10.15 9.32
N LEU A 44 -27.78 9.78 10.02
CA LEU A 44 -29.16 9.98 9.58
C LEU A 44 -29.53 11.47 9.48
N THR A 45 -28.90 12.32 10.29
CA THR A 45 -29.10 13.77 10.29
C THR A 45 -28.57 14.41 9.00
N LYS A 46 -27.36 14.03 8.58
CA LYS A 46 -26.82 14.48 7.29
C LYS A 46 -27.59 13.91 6.09
N ALA A 47 -28.19 12.73 6.20
CA ALA A 47 -29.04 12.14 5.17
C ALA A 47 -30.28 12.99 4.86
N VAL A 48 -30.92 13.51 5.91
CA VAL A 48 -32.10 14.38 5.79
C VAL A 48 -31.72 15.76 5.23
N ALA A 49 -30.58 16.32 5.64
CA ALA A 49 -30.08 17.60 5.12
C ALA A 49 -29.70 17.52 3.63
N HIS A 50 -29.11 16.40 3.18
CA HIS A 50 -28.78 16.17 1.78
C HIS A 50 -30.04 16.00 0.91
N ALA A 51 -31.09 15.34 1.42
CA ALA A 51 -32.35 15.12 0.71
C ALA A 51 -33.19 16.40 0.51
N LEU A 52 -33.05 17.38 1.41
CA LEU A 52 -33.88 18.60 1.41
C LEU A 52 -33.19 19.84 0.79
N GLY A 53 -31.86 19.87 0.69
CA GLY A 53 -31.14 21.12 0.33
C GLY A 53 -29.92 21.00 -0.58
N GLY A 54 -29.49 19.81 -1.01
CA GLY A 54 -28.35 19.65 -1.92
C GLY A 54 -26.97 20.10 -1.37
N GLN A 55 -26.86 20.31 -0.07
CA GLN A 55 -25.59 20.55 0.64
C GLN A 55 -24.87 19.22 0.94
N TYR A 56 -23.54 19.27 1.12
CA TYR A 56 -22.64 18.12 1.39
C TYR A 56 -22.28 17.19 0.21
N LYS A 57 -22.24 17.70 -1.02
CA LYS A 57 -21.83 16.93 -2.22
C LYS A 57 -20.44 16.28 -2.11
N THR A 58 -19.52 16.83 -1.33
CA THR A 58 -18.15 16.31 -1.15
C THR A 58 -18.03 15.26 -0.04
N GLU A 59 -19.09 15.01 0.72
CA GLU A 59 -19.11 14.08 1.88
C GLU A 59 -20.02 12.86 1.67
N HIS A 60 -20.68 12.77 0.51
CA HIS A 60 -21.63 11.71 0.19
C HIS A 60 -20.92 10.49 -0.41
N TYR A 61 -20.90 9.39 0.35
CA TYR A 61 -20.30 8.12 -0.09
C TYR A 61 -21.31 7.28 -0.90
N LYS A 62 -22.52 7.04 -0.34
CA LYS A 62 -23.74 6.53 -1.01
C LYS A 62 -24.91 6.47 0.00
N SER A 63 -26.15 6.75 -0.42
CA SER A 63 -27.37 6.67 0.41
C SER A 63 -27.26 7.43 1.76
N ILE A 64 -27.33 6.74 2.90
CA ILE A 64 -27.30 7.30 4.27
C ILE A 64 -25.88 7.36 4.89
N TYR A 65 -24.84 7.04 4.12
CA TYR A 65 -23.46 7.01 4.61
C TYR A 65 -22.74 8.33 4.33
N PHE A 66 -22.38 9.03 5.41
CA PHE A 66 -21.63 10.29 5.37
C PHE A 66 -20.25 10.09 5.97
N HIS A 67 -19.26 10.76 5.41
CA HIS A 67 -17.95 10.83 6.06
C HIS A 67 -18.06 11.61 7.38
N HIS A 68 -17.30 11.17 8.39
CA HIS A 68 -17.13 11.89 9.66
C HIS A 68 -16.26 13.13 9.41
N ALA A 69 -16.78 14.12 8.69
CA ALA A 69 -16.16 15.44 8.59
C ALA A 69 -16.31 16.12 9.95
N SER A 70 -15.30 15.95 10.79
CA SER A 70 -15.13 16.68 12.04
C SER A 70 -13.84 17.47 11.93
N ASP A 71 -13.79 18.67 12.51
CA ASP A 71 -12.57 19.48 12.56
C ASP A 71 -11.37 18.70 13.10
N LYS A 72 -11.63 17.73 13.99
CA LYS A 72 -10.59 16.82 14.50
C LYS A 72 -10.02 15.94 13.39
N ALA A 73 -10.85 15.27 12.60
CA ALA A 73 -10.40 14.40 11.51
C ALA A 73 -9.68 15.21 10.41
N GLU A 74 -10.13 16.43 10.12
CA GLU A 74 -9.45 17.32 9.18
C GLU A 74 -8.08 17.76 9.70
N ARG A 75 -7.98 18.13 10.99
CA ARG A 75 -6.68 18.45 11.63
C ARG A 75 -5.73 17.25 11.63
N GLN A 76 -6.24 16.06 11.95
CA GLN A 76 -5.43 14.83 11.93
C GLN A 76 -4.94 14.52 10.52
N LEU A 77 -5.81 14.64 9.50
CA LEU A 77 -5.43 14.46 8.11
C LEU A 77 -4.37 15.47 7.68
N ALA A 78 -4.54 16.75 8.04
CA ALA A 78 -3.58 17.79 7.73
C ALA A 78 -2.22 17.55 8.40
N ALA A 79 -2.22 17.09 9.66
CA ALA A 79 -1.00 16.73 10.40
C ALA A 79 -0.29 15.53 9.76
N TYR A 80 -1.03 14.48 9.42
CA TYR A 80 -0.52 13.31 8.68
C TYR A 80 0.12 13.71 7.34
N HIS A 81 -0.57 14.51 6.52
CA HIS A 81 -0.01 14.99 5.24
C HIS A 81 1.19 15.90 5.43
N LYS A 82 1.19 16.72 6.49
CA LYS A 82 2.34 17.56 6.84
C LYS A 82 3.55 16.70 7.20
N GLY A 83 3.39 15.70 8.07
CA GLY A 83 4.47 14.78 8.46
C GLY A 83 5.06 14.04 7.25
N LEU A 84 4.21 13.50 6.37
CA LEU A 84 4.68 12.88 5.12
C LEU A 84 5.46 13.86 4.24
N ALA A 85 4.92 15.07 4.04
CA ALA A 85 5.55 16.08 3.19
C ALA A 85 6.89 16.55 3.75
N ASP A 86 6.95 16.84 5.05
CA ASP A 86 8.16 17.31 5.73
C ASP A 86 9.30 16.28 5.58
N ALA A 87 9.00 15.00 5.82
CA ALA A 87 9.96 13.91 5.67
C ALA A 87 10.46 13.77 4.22
N VAL A 88 9.54 13.75 3.24
CA VAL A 88 9.87 13.61 1.83
C VAL A 88 10.68 14.81 1.33
N ASN A 89 10.30 16.03 1.71
CA ASN A 89 11.01 17.25 1.34
C ASN A 89 12.41 17.27 1.94
N ALA A 90 12.56 16.92 3.22
CA ALA A 90 13.87 16.81 3.88
C ALA A 90 14.75 15.78 3.19
N PHE A 91 14.23 14.58 2.97
CA PHE A 91 14.96 13.52 2.30
C PHE A 91 15.43 13.91 0.89
N ARG A 92 14.61 14.64 0.12
CA ARG A 92 14.95 15.12 -1.23
C ARG A 92 15.98 16.26 -1.25
N ARG A 93 16.22 16.93 -0.12
CA ARG A 93 17.33 17.90 -0.02
C ARG A 93 18.67 17.17 0.11
N ASP A 94 18.67 16.03 0.77
CA ASP A 94 19.88 15.25 1.04
C ASP A 94 20.17 14.23 -0.08
N HIS A 95 19.14 13.81 -0.82
CA HIS A 95 19.22 12.76 -1.84
C HIS A 95 18.55 13.16 -3.15
N ASP A 96 19.25 12.95 -4.27
CA ASP A 96 18.67 13.14 -5.60
C ASP A 96 17.82 11.92 -6.02
N VAL A 97 16.55 11.93 -5.61
CA VAL A 97 15.58 10.86 -5.88
C VAL A 97 14.42 11.33 -6.74
N PHE A 98 13.92 10.44 -7.60
CA PHE A 98 12.69 10.65 -8.35
C PHE A 98 11.50 10.21 -7.50
N THR A 99 10.73 11.17 -6.98
CA THR A 99 9.57 10.89 -6.12
C THR A 99 8.29 10.79 -6.94
N ILE A 100 7.49 9.75 -6.70
CA ILE A 100 6.15 9.57 -7.28
C ILE A 100 5.11 9.39 -6.17
N LEU A 101 3.87 9.80 -6.44
CA LEU A 101 2.74 9.51 -5.56
C LEU A 101 1.84 8.47 -6.20
N VAL A 102 1.51 7.41 -5.46
CA VAL A 102 0.74 6.27 -5.97
C VAL A 102 -0.57 6.11 -5.19
N GLY A 103 -1.69 6.05 -5.90
CA GLY A 103 -3.01 5.79 -5.35
C GLY A 103 -3.61 4.54 -5.98
N MET A 104 -3.74 3.46 -5.20
CA MET A 104 -4.22 2.18 -5.74
C MET A 104 -5.75 2.10 -5.81
N GLU A 105 -6.45 3.06 -5.22
CA GLU A 105 -7.89 3.24 -5.33
C GLU A 105 -8.21 4.67 -5.77
N LYS A 106 -9.33 4.86 -6.48
CA LYS A 106 -9.75 6.20 -6.94
C LYS A 106 -9.89 7.19 -5.78
N LEU A 107 -10.27 6.71 -4.60
CA LEU A 107 -10.39 7.53 -3.39
C LEU A 107 -9.04 8.09 -2.89
N ASP A 108 -7.91 7.48 -3.28
CA ASP A 108 -6.57 7.91 -2.89
C ASP A 108 -6.14 9.19 -3.57
N ARG A 109 -6.75 9.52 -4.72
CA ARG A 109 -6.46 10.74 -5.49
C ARG A 109 -6.42 11.97 -4.61
N ARG A 110 -7.46 12.18 -3.79
CA ARG A 110 -7.57 13.36 -2.93
C ARG A 110 -6.40 13.43 -1.95
N SER A 111 -6.02 12.30 -1.35
CA SER A 111 -4.91 12.25 -0.41
C SER A 111 -3.57 12.51 -1.11
N ALA A 112 -3.35 11.92 -2.28
CA ALA A 112 -2.17 12.14 -3.11
C ALA A 112 -2.05 13.62 -3.54
N GLU A 113 -3.12 14.24 -4.03
CA GLU A 113 -3.12 15.65 -4.42
C GLU A 113 -2.89 16.59 -3.23
N MET A 114 -3.46 16.29 -2.06
CA MET A 114 -3.23 17.07 -0.83
C MET A 114 -1.77 16.99 -0.36
N LEU A 115 -1.16 15.81 -0.46
CA LEU A 115 0.27 15.63 -0.20
C LEU A 115 1.11 16.37 -1.23
N ASN A 116 0.80 16.24 -2.52
CA ASN A 116 1.57 16.83 -3.60
C ASN A 116 1.70 18.36 -3.47
N ARG A 117 0.60 19.04 -3.08
CA ARG A 117 0.59 20.49 -2.82
C ARG A 117 1.49 20.94 -1.66
N ARG A 118 1.96 20.01 -0.82
CA ARG A 118 2.86 20.28 0.31
C ARG A 118 4.31 19.91 -0.01
N LEU A 119 4.57 19.28 -1.16
CA LEU A 119 5.93 18.97 -1.58
C LEU A 119 6.60 20.23 -2.14
N ASP A 120 7.90 20.39 -1.87
CA ASP A 120 8.70 21.51 -2.41
C ASP A 120 8.80 21.46 -3.94
N ARG A 121 8.60 20.26 -4.51
CA ARG A 121 8.55 20.00 -5.95
C ARG A 121 7.50 18.95 -6.21
N GLU A 122 6.60 19.24 -7.15
CA GLU A 122 5.53 18.31 -7.53
C GLU A 122 6.09 16.95 -7.93
N ALA A 123 5.36 15.90 -7.57
CA ALA A 123 5.63 14.52 -7.93
C ALA A 123 4.53 14.03 -8.90
N PRO A 124 4.88 13.22 -9.92
CA PRO A 124 3.90 12.60 -10.78
C PRO A 124 2.92 11.71 -9.99
N LEU A 125 1.66 11.68 -10.44
CA LEU A 125 0.58 10.92 -9.81
C LEU A 125 0.27 9.66 -10.62
N PHE A 126 0.44 8.49 -10.01
CA PHE A 126 0.04 7.19 -10.55
C PHE A 126 -1.19 6.68 -9.80
N ILE A 127 -2.38 7.00 -10.30
CA ILE A 127 -3.66 6.73 -9.62
C ILE A 127 -4.51 5.74 -10.42
N SER A 128 -5.23 4.86 -9.73
CA SER A 128 -6.03 3.77 -10.32
C SER A 128 -7.19 4.18 -11.23
N ASP A 129 -7.51 5.47 -11.31
CA ASP A 129 -8.49 6.00 -12.27
C ASP A 129 -7.86 6.40 -13.60
N SER A 130 -6.52 6.40 -13.68
CA SER A 130 -5.72 6.75 -14.86
C SER A 130 -4.85 5.58 -15.33
N TYR A 131 -4.53 4.65 -14.43
CA TYR A 131 -3.71 3.47 -14.68
C TYR A 131 -4.42 2.24 -14.11
N ASP A 132 -4.33 1.11 -14.79
CA ASP A 132 -4.90 -0.12 -14.25
C ASP A 132 -4.00 -0.75 -13.16
N MET A 133 -4.52 -1.77 -12.46
CA MET A 133 -3.79 -2.45 -11.40
C MET A 133 -2.49 -3.15 -11.89
N TYR A 134 -2.48 -3.67 -13.13
CA TYR A 134 -1.31 -4.34 -13.71
C TYR A 134 -0.17 -3.34 -13.94
N GLU A 135 -0.51 -2.16 -14.45
CA GLU A 135 0.42 -1.04 -14.65
C GLU A 135 0.93 -0.49 -13.32
N LEU A 136 0.04 -0.20 -12.37
CA LEU A 136 0.43 0.33 -11.06
C LEU A 136 1.40 -0.60 -10.33
N ILE A 137 1.13 -1.90 -10.30
CA ILE A 137 2.02 -2.85 -9.63
C ILE A 137 3.34 -2.99 -10.41
N SER A 138 3.32 -2.88 -11.74
CA SER A 138 4.56 -2.83 -12.54
C SER A 138 5.41 -1.59 -12.20
N VAL A 139 4.79 -0.42 -12.04
CA VAL A 139 5.45 0.82 -11.59
C VAL A 139 6.03 0.62 -10.18
N LEU A 140 5.23 0.11 -9.23
CA LEU A 140 5.70 -0.14 -7.87
C LEU A 140 6.92 -1.06 -7.83
N ARG A 141 6.95 -2.12 -8.64
CA ARG A 141 8.09 -3.05 -8.72
C ARG A 141 9.32 -2.51 -9.46
N ASN A 142 9.22 -1.36 -10.12
CA ASN A 142 10.38 -0.61 -10.64
C ASN A 142 10.93 0.40 -9.62
N CYS A 143 10.27 0.59 -8.47
CA CYS A 143 10.71 1.57 -7.48
C CYS A 143 11.89 1.05 -6.66
N SER A 144 12.75 1.96 -6.20
CA SER A 144 13.91 1.64 -5.35
C SER A 144 13.56 1.61 -3.87
N MET A 145 12.50 2.31 -3.48
CA MET A 145 12.00 2.35 -2.10
C MET A 145 10.53 2.80 -2.08
N LEU A 146 9.81 2.40 -1.03
CA LEU A 146 8.39 2.66 -0.89
C LEU A 146 8.00 3.05 0.55
N VAL A 147 7.23 4.12 0.70
CA VAL A 147 6.50 4.42 1.94
C VAL A 147 5.02 4.37 1.63
N SER A 148 4.25 3.63 2.42
CA SER A 148 2.84 3.45 2.12
C SER A 148 1.95 3.39 3.35
N SER A 149 0.79 4.02 3.25
CA SER A 149 -0.35 3.77 4.14
C SER A 149 -1.39 2.82 3.51
N ARG A 150 -1.17 2.41 2.26
CA ARG A 150 -1.97 1.43 1.52
C ARG A 150 -1.33 0.05 1.65
N PHE A 151 -1.94 -0.83 2.44
CA PHE A 151 -1.47 -2.21 2.65
C PHE A 151 -1.12 -2.93 1.34
N HIS A 152 -2.00 -2.84 0.33
CA HIS A 152 -1.79 -3.47 -0.98
C HIS A 152 -0.53 -3.00 -1.71
N ALA A 153 -0.11 -1.74 -1.53
CA ALA A 153 1.12 -1.26 -2.16
C ALA A 153 2.35 -1.96 -1.57
N VAL A 154 2.35 -2.18 -0.24
CA VAL A 154 3.42 -2.91 0.45
C VAL A 154 3.47 -4.37 -0.04
N VAL A 155 2.36 -5.11 0.06
CA VAL A 155 2.38 -6.55 -0.27
C VAL A 155 2.56 -6.83 -1.76
N CYS A 156 2.13 -5.94 -2.65
CA CYS A 156 2.32 -6.11 -4.10
C CYS A 156 3.72 -5.70 -4.59
N SER A 157 4.44 -4.86 -3.85
CA SER A 157 5.83 -4.51 -4.15
C SER A 157 6.83 -5.56 -3.65
N MET A 158 6.47 -6.35 -2.62
CA MET A 158 7.34 -7.39 -2.05
C MET A 158 7.91 -8.38 -3.09
N PRO A 159 7.13 -8.92 -4.06
CA PRO A 159 7.71 -9.78 -5.11
C PRO A 159 8.72 -9.09 -6.03
N GLY A 160 8.70 -7.75 -6.12
CA GLY A 160 9.75 -6.96 -6.76
C GLY A 160 10.91 -6.62 -5.83
N LEU A 161 10.91 -7.18 -4.61
CA LEU A 161 11.89 -6.96 -3.54
C LEU A 161 12.11 -5.48 -3.20
N VAL A 162 11.09 -4.65 -3.36
CA VAL A 162 11.17 -3.21 -3.09
C VAL A 162 11.22 -2.96 -1.58
N PRO A 163 12.33 -2.39 -1.05
CA PRO A 163 12.41 -1.97 0.35
C PRO A 163 11.26 -1.03 0.66
N SER A 164 10.52 -1.33 1.72
CA SER A 164 9.27 -0.64 2.01
C SER A 164 9.09 -0.36 3.48
N ALA A 165 8.42 0.75 3.80
CA ALA A 165 7.97 1.08 5.15
C ALA A 165 6.49 1.49 5.15
N GLY A 166 5.90 1.44 6.34
CA GLY A 166 4.48 1.62 6.56
C GLY A 166 4.14 2.85 7.39
N VAL A 167 3.07 3.56 7.05
CA VAL A 167 2.42 4.50 7.97
C VAL A 167 0.99 4.04 8.16
N THR A 168 0.72 3.39 9.29
CA THR A 168 -0.47 2.55 9.49
C THR A 168 -1.53 3.21 10.36
N MET A 169 -2.78 2.87 10.07
CA MET A 169 -3.97 3.22 10.88
C MET A 169 -4.55 2.00 11.62
N ASP A 170 -4.09 0.81 11.27
CA ASP A 170 -4.59 -0.48 11.77
C ASP A 170 -3.47 -1.51 11.86
N GLU A 171 -3.83 -2.75 12.19
CA GLU A 171 -2.89 -3.85 12.41
C GLU A 171 -2.25 -4.40 11.13
N ARG A 172 -2.78 -4.15 9.93
CA ARG A 172 -2.37 -4.91 8.73
C ARG A 172 -0.93 -4.64 8.33
N ILE A 173 -0.55 -3.36 8.23
CA ILE A 173 0.83 -2.97 7.91
C ILE A 173 1.76 -3.33 9.07
N ARG A 174 1.32 -3.14 10.32
CA ARG A 174 2.08 -3.53 11.51
C ARG A 174 2.44 -5.02 11.48
N ASN A 175 1.45 -5.87 11.24
CA ASN A 175 1.61 -7.32 11.21
C ASN A 175 2.56 -7.76 10.10
N ILE A 176 2.42 -7.22 8.88
CA ILE A 176 3.34 -7.62 7.80
C ILE A 176 4.78 -7.14 8.03
N MET A 177 4.98 -5.98 8.67
CA MET A 177 6.33 -5.52 9.05
C MET A 177 6.96 -6.42 10.11
N ASN A 178 6.18 -6.86 11.10
CA ASN A 178 6.61 -7.85 12.09
C ASN A 178 6.93 -9.19 11.43
N ASP A 179 6.03 -9.70 10.58
CA ASP A 179 6.16 -11.01 9.94
C ASP A 179 7.38 -11.11 9.02
N ARG A 180 7.78 -10.00 8.39
CA ARG A 180 8.99 -9.96 7.55
C ARG A 180 10.26 -9.58 8.32
N GLY A 181 10.19 -9.45 9.64
CA GLY A 181 11.35 -9.21 10.50
C GLY A 181 11.88 -7.77 10.51
N THR A 182 11.06 -6.78 10.17
CA THR A 182 11.42 -5.35 10.21
C THR A 182 10.37 -4.51 10.97
N PRO A 183 10.13 -4.83 12.26
CA PRO A 183 9.12 -4.15 13.08
C PRO A 183 9.37 -2.64 13.24
N GLU A 184 10.59 -2.18 13.03
CA GLU A 184 10.97 -0.77 13.07
C GLU A 184 10.52 0.04 11.85
N LEU A 185 10.08 -0.63 10.77
CA LEU A 185 9.71 0.00 9.50
C LEU A 185 8.20 0.31 9.40
N PHE A 186 7.53 0.58 10.52
CA PHE A 186 6.21 1.20 10.51
C PHE A 186 6.07 2.32 11.55
N LEU A 187 5.18 3.27 11.26
CA LEU A 187 4.75 4.35 12.17
C LEU A 187 3.23 4.39 12.22
N GLU A 188 2.65 4.98 13.27
CA GLU A 188 1.21 5.30 13.30
C GLU A 188 0.93 6.56 12.49
N VAL A 189 -0.26 6.63 11.88
CA VAL A 189 -0.73 7.81 11.13
C VAL A 189 -0.90 9.06 12.00
N ASP A 190 -1.03 8.93 13.31
CA ASP A 190 -1.20 10.00 14.28
C ASP A 190 0.00 10.19 15.22
N ASP A 191 1.17 9.65 14.83
CA ASP A 191 2.43 9.87 15.54
C ASP A 191 2.75 11.39 15.57
N PRO A 192 2.97 11.98 16.77
CA PRO A 192 3.24 13.41 16.90
C PRO A 192 4.56 13.83 16.20
N ASP A 193 5.50 12.91 16.06
CA ASP A 193 6.81 13.11 15.46
C ASP A 193 6.92 12.40 14.09
N LEU A 194 5.78 12.20 13.41
CA LEU A 194 5.70 11.45 12.14
C LEU A 194 6.73 11.90 11.11
N GLY A 195 6.97 13.21 10.97
CA GLY A 195 7.92 13.75 9.99
C GLY A 195 9.36 13.30 10.25
N ASP A 196 9.87 13.54 11.47
CA ASP A 196 11.27 13.23 11.82
C ASP A 196 11.52 11.72 11.86
N ARG A 197 10.55 10.95 12.38
CA ARG A 197 10.64 9.49 12.41
C ARG A 197 10.56 8.89 11.01
N LEU A 198 9.71 9.42 10.13
CA LEU A 198 9.62 8.95 8.76
C LEU A 198 10.88 9.31 7.96
N LEU A 199 11.48 10.48 8.20
CA LEU A 199 12.76 10.85 7.59
C LEU A 199 13.85 9.83 7.97
N THR A 200 13.92 9.44 9.24
CA THR A 200 14.85 8.40 9.71
C THR A 200 14.63 7.07 8.97
N ILE A 201 13.37 6.67 8.79
CA ILE A 201 13.01 5.48 8.01
C ILE A 201 13.41 5.62 6.54
N LEU A 202 13.22 6.78 5.92
CA LEU A 202 13.59 7.00 4.52
C LEU A 202 15.10 6.85 4.29
N HIS A 203 15.93 7.37 5.20
CA HIS A 203 17.37 7.12 5.18
C HIS A 203 17.69 5.63 5.29
N LYS A 204 17.06 4.92 6.23
CA LYS A 204 17.23 3.46 6.36
C LYS A 204 16.81 2.69 5.11
N LEU A 205 15.68 3.04 4.48
CA LEU A 205 15.27 2.44 3.20
C LEU A 205 16.29 2.71 2.09
N HIS A 206 16.92 3.89 2.08
CA HIS A 206 17.92 4.26 1.09
C HIS A 206 19.25 3.53 1.29
N ASP A 207 19.73 3.48 2.52
CA ASP A 207 21.08 3.05 2.90
C ASP A 207 21.15 1.52 3.13
N GLU A 208 20.09 0.93 3.69
CA GLU A 208 20.00 -0.49 4.04
C GLU A 208 19.08 -1.27 3.07
N GLY A 209 18.78 -0.70 1.90
CA GLY A 209 17.80 -1.23 0.95
C GLY A 209 17.99 -2.71 0.61
N ASP A 210 19.23 -3.13 0.30
CA ASP A 210 19.52 -4.52 -0.05
C ASP A 210 19.28 -5.49 1.11
N ALA A 211 19.63 -5.09 2.34
CA ALA A 211 19.38 -5.89 3.53
C ALA A 211 17.87 -6.04 3.79
N ILE A 212 17.11 -4.95 3.62
CA ILE A 212 15.65 -4.95 3.77
C ILE A 212 15.01 -5.82 2.68
N ALA A 213 15.46 -5.72 1.43
CA ALA A 213 15.01 -6.56 0.32
C ALA A 213 15.23 -8.05 0.62
N GLU A 214 16.37 -8.42 1.22
CA GLU A 214 16.65 -9.79 1.64
C GLU A 214 15.70 -10.27 2.76
N THR A 215 15.34 -9.41 3.73
CA THR A 215 14.33 -9.77 4.74
C THR A 215 12.95 -10.00 4.11
N ILE A 216 12.57 -9.18 3.13
CA ILE A 216 11.33 -9.35 2.34
C ILE A 216 11.36 -10.68 1.59
N ALA A 217 12.47 -11.01 0.92
CA ALA A 217 12.61 -12.25 0.16
C ALA A 217 12.39 -13.49 1.04
N LYS A 218 12.97 -13.51 2.24
CA LYS A 218 12.81 -14.60 3.22
C LYS A 218 11.38 -14.71 3.78
N ALA A 219 10.63 -13.61 3.82
CA ALA A 219 9.27 -13.61 4.33
C ALA A 219 8.25 -14.18 3.32
N ILE A 220 8.49 -14.03 2.02
CA ILE A 220 7.53 -14.39 0.97
C ILE A 220 7.15 -15.89 1.01
N PRO A 221 8.08 -16.87 1.08
CA PRO A 221 7.71 -18.29 1.16
C PRO A 221 6.80 -18.58 2.36
N ARG A 222 7.09 -17.97 3.52
CA ARG A 222 6.26 -18.14 4.72
C ARG A 222 4.85 -17.59 4.52
N GLN A 223 4.72 -16.41 3.90
CA GLN A 223 3.41 -15.82 3.60
C GLN A 223 2.61 -16.65 2.59
N LEU A 224 3.27 -17.25 1.59
CA LEU A 224 2.62 -18.18 0.65
C LEU A 224 2.15 -19.46 1.35
N GLN A 225 2.96 -20.03 2.25
CA GLN A 225 2.57 -21.17 3.07
C GLN A 225 1.34 -20.88 3.92
N LEU A 226 1.33 -19.73 4.62
CA LEU A 226 0.19 -19.29 5.42
C LEU A 226 -1.06 -19.11 4.55
N MET A 227 -0.93 -18.50 3.38
CA MET A 227 -2.05 -18.33 2.44
C MET A 227 -2.62 -19.66 1.95
N GLY A 228 -1.77 -20.61 1.60
CA GLY A 228 -2.20 -21.95 1.21
C GLY A 228 -2.85 -22.72 2.37
N GLN A 229 -2.30 -22.59 3.58
CA GLN A 229 -2.86 -23.21 4.78
C GLN A 229 -4.24 -22.64 5.11
N MET A 230 -4.43 -21.32 5.03
CA MET A 230 -5.76 -20.71 5.18
C MET A 230 -6.77 -21.27 4.18
N GLY A 231 -6.34 -21.60 2.95
CA GLY A 231 -7.20 -22.24 1.95
C GLY A 231 -7.61 -23.67 2.34
N ILE A 232 -6.76 -24.41 3.06
CA ILE A 232 -7.09 -25.73 3.59
C ILE A 232 -8.08 -25.59 4.75
N ASP A 233 -7.75 -24.74 5.72
CA ASP A 233 -8.53 -24.55 6.94
C ASP A 233 -9.93 -24.00 6.64
N PHE A 234 -10.03 -23.04 5.71
CA PHE A 234 -11.31 -22.52 5.25
C PHE A 234 -12.18 -23.59 4.59
N MET A 235 -11.60 -24.46 3.76
CA MET A 235 -12.34 -25.55 3.13
C MET A 235 -12.77 -26.61 4.14
N ASP A 236 -11.96 -26.88 5.15
CA ASP A 236 -12.31 -27.82 6.22
C ASP A 236 -13.49 -27.28 7.06
N GLU A 237 -13.46 -25.99 7.42
CA GLU A 237 -14.57 -25.34 8.14
C GLU A 237 -15.85 -25.28 7.30
N LEU A 238 -15.73 -24.92 6.02
CA LEU A 238 -16.88 -24.84 5.11
C LEU A 238 -17.59 -26.19 4.97
N CYS A 239 -16.83 -27.28 4.81
CA CYS A 239 -17.40 -28.63 4.73
C CYS A 239 -17.91 -29.15 6.08
N SER A 240 -17.39 -28.64 7.20
CA SER A 240 -17.92 -28.94 8.54
C SER A 240 -19.31 -28.33 8.73
N VAL A 241 -19.50 -27.08 8.30
CA VAL A 241 -20.78 -26.36 8.41
C VAL A 241 -21.77 -26.77 7.32
N TYR A 242 -21.29 -27.03 6.11
CA TYR A 242 -22.10 -27.40 4.93
C TYR A 242 -21.57 -28.70 4.31
N PRO A 243 -21.96 -29.88 4.84
CA PRO A 243 -21.47 -31.17 4.36
C PRO A 243 -21.74 -31.46 2.88
N GLU A 244 -22.78 -30.85 2.30
CA GLU A 244 -23.12 -30.94 0.89
C GLU A 244 -22.27 -30.06 -0.03
N PHE A 245 -21.45 -29.17 0.53
CA PHE A 245 -20.60 -28.27 -0.26
C PHE A 245 -19.57 -29.07 -1.06
N PRO A 246 -19.46 -28.87 -2.38
CA PRO A 246 -18.58 -29.67 -3.23
C PRO A 246 -17.10 -29.36 -2.95
N ARG A 247 -16.39 -30.33 -2.36
CA ARG A 247 -14.94 -30.24 -2.12
C ARG A 247 -14.16 -30.64 -3.36
N LYS A 248 -13.31 -29.74 -3.87
CA LYS A 248 -12.32 -30.10 -4.89
C LYS A 248 -11.29 -31.08 -4.30
N PRO A 249 -10.93 -32.17 -4.99
CA PRO A 249 -9.96 -33.15 -4.49
C PRO A 249 -8.53 -32.66 -4.69
N LEU A 250 -8.15 -31.63 -3.93
CA LEU A 250 -6.78 -31.10 -3.91
C LEU A 250 -5.94 -31.83 -2.85
N PRO A 251 -4.64 -32.09 -3.11
CA PRO A 251 -3.72 -32.53 -2.07
C PRO A 251 -3.73 -31.57 -0.87
N ARG A 252 -3.59 -32.10 0.35
CA ARG A 252 -3.51 -31.30 1.59
C ARG A 252 -2.12 -30.69 1.78
N THR A 253 -1.64 -29.95 0.78
CA THR A 253 -0.38 -29.21 0.80
C THR A 253 -0.67 -27.76 0.47
N TRP A 254 0.03 -26.82 1.11
CA TRP A 254 -0.23 -25.39 0.91
C TRP A 254 -0.13 -24.98 -0.57
N GLN A 255 0.78 -25.58 -1.34
CA GLN A 255 0.99 -25.31 -2.76
C GLN A 255 -0.25 -25.62 -3.61
N ALA A 256 -0.95 -26.72 -3.31
CA ALA A 256 -2.14 -27.14 -4.05
C ALA A 256 -3.32 -26.17 -3.88
N HIS A 257 -3.26 -25.33 -2.85
CA HIS A 257 -4.27 -24.33 -2.52
C HIS A 257 -3.89 -22.91 -2.97
N LEU A 258 -2.80 -22.75 -3.74
CA LEU A 258 -2.39 -21.50 -4.34
C LEU A 258 -2.62 -21.48 -5.86
N PRO A 259 -2.85 -20.30 -6.46
CA PRO A 259 -2.66 -20.11 -7.90
C PRO A 259 -1.22 -20.45 -8.32
N SER A 260 -1.01 -20.68 -9.62
CA SER A 260 0.33 -20.78 -10.21
C SER A 260 1.18 -19.55 -9.84
N LEU A 261 2.42 -19.80 -9.40
CA LEU A 261 3.32 -18.74 -8.98
C LEU A 261 3.89 -18.02 -10.22
N PRO A 262 3.85 -16.68 -10.26
CA PRO A 262 4.58 -15.92 -11.28
C PRO A 262 6.09 -16.23 -11.23
N PRO A 263 6.83 -16.16 -12.35
CA PRO A 263 8.24 -16.54 -12.40
C PRO A 263 9.12 -15.87 -11.34
N ALA A 264 8.91 -14.57 -11.09
CA ALA A 264 9.66 -13.83 -10.07
C ALA A 264 9.43 -14.39 -8.65
N VAL A 265 8.20 -14.80 -8.35
CA VAL A 265 7.83 -15.37 -7.04
C VAL A 265 8.37 -16.79 -6.92
N ALA A 266 8.28 -17.59 -7.99
CA ALA A 266 8.81 -18.95 -8.02
C ALA A 266 10.33 -18.94 -7.76
N ALA A 267 11.08 -18.02 -8.36
CA ALA A 267 12.51 -17.87 -8.12
C ALA A 267 12.85 -17.49 -6.66
N ILE A 268 12.02 -16.65 -6.02
CA ILE A 268 12.19 -16.33 -4.59
C ILE A 268 11.95 -17.57 -3.73
N VAL A 269 10.90 -18.35 -4.03
CA VAL A 269 10.59 -19.59 -3.31
C VAL A 269 11.70 -20.63 -3.49
N GLU A 270 12.25 -20.76 -4.69
CA GLU A 270 13.38 -21.68 -4.93
C GLU A 270 14.62 -21.30 -4.13
N ARG A 271 14.87 -20.00 -3.93
CA ARG A 271 16.04 -19.51 -3.20
C ARG A 271 15.90 -19.54 -1.68
N HIS A 272 14.69 -19.37 -1.16
CA HIS A 272 14.44 -19.12 0.27
C HIS A 272 13.40 -20.04 0.92
N GLY A 273 12.75 -20.92 0.17
CA GLY A 273 11.62 -21.76 0.61
C GLY A 273 11.98 -23.16 1.08
#